data_AF-A0A2V7G5B0-F1
#
_entry.id   AF-A0A2V7G5B0-F1
#
_cell.length_a   1.000
_cell.length_b   1.000
_cell.length_c   1.000
_cell.angle_alpha   90.00
_cell.angle_beta   90.00
_cell.angle_gamma   90.00
#
_symmetry.space_group_name_H-M   'P 1'
#
loop_
_entity.id
_entity.type
_entity.pdbx_description
1 polymer ?
#
loop_
_entity_poly.entity_id
_entity_poly.type
_entity_poly.pdbx_seq_one_letter_code
_entity_poly.pdbx_strand_id
1 'polypeptide(L)' 'MTSSSKPYPPQWEQVADLRVFRTTAHEWEKLIGWRADMRKRGWKLLRVSSEGTEMVAIFGRTKAERASL' A
#
# COMPACT_ATOMS: atom_id res chain seq x y z
N MET A 1 -17.87 3.10 -16.38
CA MET A 1 -16.89 2.02 -16.14
C MET A 1 -15.56 2.65 -15.76
N THR A 2 -15.34 2.96 -14.48
CA THR A 2 -14.02 3.42 -14.01
C THR A 2 -13.19 2.18 -13.73
N SER A 3 -12.39 1.75 -14.71
CA SER A 3 -11.31 0.80 -14.44
C SER A 3 -10.43 1.42 -13.37
N SER A 4 -10.59 0.97 -12.12
CA SER A 4 -9.75 1.37 -10.99
C SER A 4 -8.33 0.90 -11.32
N SER A 5 -7.61 1.75 -12.04
CA SER A 5 -6.22 1.53 -12.38
C SER A 5 -5.50 1.44 -11.04
N LYS A 6 -4.74 0.35 -10.85
CA LYS A 6 -3.99 0.13 -9.62
C LYS A 6 -3.21 1.43 -9.31
N PRO A 7 -3.24 1.96 -8.06
CA PRO A 7 -2.63 3.25 -7.73
C PRO A 7 -1.09 3.19 -7.71
N TYR A 8 -0.50 2.13 -8.27
CA TYR A 8 0.91 1.85 -8.33
C TYR A 8 1.29 1.21 -9.67
N PRO A 9 2.55 1.33 -10.11
CA PRO A 9 3.03 0.68 -11.33
C PRO A 9 2.97 -0.86 -11.22
N PRO A 10 2.55 -1.59 -12.28
CA PRO A 10 2.46 -3.05 -12.26
C PRO A 10 3.76 -3.77 -11.88
N GLN A 11 4.92 -3.17 -12.20
CA GLN A 11 6.25 -3.75 -11.91
C GLN A 11 6.48 -3.94 -10.40
N TRP A 12 5.80 -3.20 -9.53
CA TRP A 12 5.93 -3.35 -8.09
C TRP A 12 5.48 -4.74 -7.61
N GLU A 13 4.50 -5.34 -8.27
CA GLU A 13 4.00 -6.68 -7.93
C GLU A 13 5.02 -7.79 -8.26
N GLN A 14 6.01 -7.50 -9.10
CA GLN A 14 7.09 -8.45 -9.42
C GLN A 14 8.06 -8.59 -8.24
N VAL A 15 8.32 -7.49 -7.52
CA VAL A 15 9.35 -7.42 -6.48
C VAL A 15 8.79 -7.43 -5.05
N ALA A 16 7.50 -7.15 -4.89
CA ALA A 16 6.86 -7.04 -3.58
C ALA A 16 5.41 -7.51 -3.62
N ASP A 17 4.94 -8.04 -2.49
CA ASP A 17 3.52 -8.10 -2.22
C ASP A 17 3.04 -6.71 -1.84
N LEU A 18 1.85 -6.31 -2.31
CA LEU A 18 1.30 -4.98 -2.12
C LEU A 18 -0.07 -5.03 -1.44
N ARG A 19 -0.34 -4.03 -0.60
CA ARG A 19 -1.66 -3.78 0.02
C ARG A 19 -2.03 -2.33 -0.16
N VAL A 20 -3.25 -2.09 -0.62
CA VAL A 20 -3.80 -0.75 -0.78
C VAL A 20 -4.90 -0.56 0.24
N PHE A 21 -4.80 0.52 0.99
CA PHE A 21 -5.87 0.98 1.85
C PHE A 21 -6.39 2.31 1.29
N ARG A 22 -7.71 2.46 1.27
CA ARG A 22 -8.38 3.70 0.88
C ARG A 22 -9.20 4.21 2.05
N THR A 23 -9.15 5.51 2.28
CA THR A 23 -10.01 6.21 3.24
C THR A 23 -10.33 7.60 2.70
N THR A 24 -11.10 8.39 3.42
CA THR A 24 -11.35 9.78 3.07
C THR A 24 -10.36 10.69 3.79
N ALA A 25 -10.21 11.93 3.32
CA ALA A 25 -9.39 12.92 4.02
C ALA A 25 -9.85 13.17 5.47
N HIS A 26 -11.15 13.02 5.78
CA HIS A 26 -11.69 13.19 7.13
C HIS A 26 -11.28 12.07 8.09
N GLU A 27 -10.95 10.89 7.55
CA GLU A 27 -10.59 9.71 8.33
C GLU A 27 -9.08 9.41 8.24
N TRP A 28 -8.26 10.43 7.92
CA TRP A 28 -6.82 10.29 7.68
C TRP A 28 -6.07 9.67 8.88
N GLU A 29 -6.57 9.84 10.11
CA GLU A 29 -5.99 9.28 11.33
C GLU A 29 -5.90 7.75 11.29
N LYS A 30 -6.79 7.07 10.54
CA LYS A 30 -6.72 5.61 10.30
C LYS A 30 -5.38 5.18 9.70
N LEU A 31 -4.72 6.07 8.96
CA LEU A 31 -3.41 5.81 8.36
C LEU A 31 -2.32 5.56 9.41
N ILE A 32 -2.39 6.23 10.55
CA ILE A 32 -1.45 6.03 11.66
C ILE A 32 -1.59 4.61 12.22
N GLY A 33 -2.84 4.18 12.42
CA GLY A 33 -3.16 2.81 12.86
C GLY A 33 -2.69 1.76 11.86
N TRP A 34 -3.02 1.94 10.59
CA TRP A 34 -2.56 1.03 9.53
C TRP A 34 -1.04 0.95 9.45
N ARG A 35 -0.34 2.09 9.56
CA ARG A 35 1.12 2.10 9.55
C ARG A 35 1.70 1.31 10.72
N ALA A 36 1.14 1.44 11.92
CA ALA A 36 1.58 0.68 13.08
C ALA A 36 1.36 -0.83 12.88
N ASP A 37 0.17 -1.22 12.41
CA ASP A 37 -0.18 -2.63 12.22
C ASP A 37 0.60 -3.29 11.08
N MET A 38 0.75 -2.59 9.96
CA MET A 38 1.54 -3.04 8.82
C MET A 38 3.01 -3.20 9.20
N ARG A 39 3.58 -2.22 9.93
CA ARG A 39 4.97 -2.29 10.40
C ARG A 39 5.21 -3.50 11.31
N LYS A 40 4.30 -3.80 12.24
CA LYS A 40 4.37 -5.01 13.09
C LYS A 40 4.41 -6.30 12.28
N ARG A 41 3.75 -6.32 11.12
CA ARG A 41 3.69 -7.47 10.21
C ARG A 41 4.81 -7.49 9.15
N GLY A 42 5.79 -6.60 9.26
CA GLY A 42 6.93 -6.50 8.34
C GLY A 42 6.61 -5.80 7.01
N TRP A 43 5.49 -5.10 6.91
CA TRP A 43 5.14 -4.29 5.75
C TRP A 43 5.64 -2.85 5.92
N LYS A 44 6.06 -2.23 4.81
CA LYS A 44 6.52 -0.83 4.77
C LYS A 44 5.52 0.03 4.01
N LEU A 45 5.28 1.24 4.50
CA LEU A 45 4.50 2.23 3.76
C LEU A 45 5.36 2.74 2.58
N LEU A 46 4.89 2.53 1.35
CA LEU A 46 5.61 2.89 0.13
C LEU A 46 5.17 4.26 -0.40
N ARG A 47 3.87 4.51 -0.41
CA ARG A 47 3.29 5.74 -0.95
C ARG A 47 1.99 6.08 -0.25
N VAL A 48 1.75 7.37 -0.08
CA VAL A 48 0.45 7.93 0.25
C VAL A 48 0.13 8.96 -0.82
N SER A 49 -1.09 8.93 -1.36
CA SER A 49 -1.57 9.90 -2.34
C SER A 49 -3.01 10.28 -2.06
N SER A 50 -3.36 11.53 -2.33
CA SER A 50 -4.75 11.98 -2.36
C SER A 50 -5.28 11.90 -3.79
N GLU A 51 -6.37 11.15 -3.98
CA GLU A 51 -7.12 11.07 -5.24
C GLU A 51 -8.51 11.69 -5.00
N GLY A 52 -8.66 12.99 -5.31
CA GLY A 52 -9.88 13.73 -5.01
C GLY A 52 -10.13 13.81 -3.50
N THR A 53 -11.24 13.24 -3.03
CA THR A 53 -11.60 13.16 -1.60
C THR A 53 -11.06 11.91 -0.91
N GLU A 54 -10.44 10.99 -1.66
CA GLU A 54 -9.84 9.77 -1.14
C GLU A 54 -8.36 9.95 -0.82
N MET A 55 -7.93 9.30 0.25
CA MET A 55 -6.56 9.09 0.63
C MET A 55 -6.23 7.61 0.39
N VAL A 56 -5.19 7.36 -0.38
CA VAL A 56 -4.73 6.04 -0.78
C VAL A 56 -3.37 5.78 -0.16
N ALA A 57 -3.26 4.73 0.65
CA ALA A 57 -2.01 4.29 1.26
C ALA A 57 -1.60 2.94 0.67
N ILE A 58 -0.40 2.86 0.14
CA ILE A 58 0.16 1.67 -0.48
C ILE A 58 1.28 1.15 0.42
N PHE A 59 1.12 -0.09 0.87
CA PHE A 59 2.12 -0.82 1.64
C PHE A 59 2.73 -1.92 0.79
N GLY A 60 4.01 -2.18 1.01
CA GLY A 60 4.75 -3.24 0.34
C GLY A 60 5.55 -4.09 1.30
N ARG A 61 5.65 -5.37 0.98
CA ARG A 61 6.59 -6.30 1.59
C ARG A 61 7.39 -6.93 0.46
N THR A 62 8.68 -6.63 0.41
CA THR A 62 9.60 -7.20 -0.59
C THR A 62 9.50 -8.72 -0.51
N LYS A 63 9.25 -9.35 -1.66
CA LYS A 63 9.36 -10.79 -1.78
C LYS A 63 10.83 -11.08 -1.49
N ALA A 64 11.11 -11.87 -0.45
CA ALA A 64 12.45 -12.42 -0.35
C ALA A 64 12.72 -13.09 -1.69
N GLU A 65 13.87 -12.82 -2.33
CA GLU A 65 14.34 -13.75 -3.33
C GLU A 65 14.19 -15.12 -2.68
N ARG A 66 13.46 -16.01 -3.35
CA ARG A 66 13.55 -17.42 -3.02
C ARG A 66 15.04 -17.68 -3.11
N ALA A 67 15.73 -17.68 -1.97
CA ALA A 67 17.03 -18.26 -1.84
C ALA A 67 16.74 -19.72 -2.16
N SER A 68 16.87 -20.03 -3.45
CA SER A 68 16.89 -21.37 -3.96
C SER A 68 18.09 -22.02 -3.29
N LEU A 69 17.83 -22.63 -2.14
CA LEU A 69 18.63 -23.68 -1.55
C LEU A 69 17.87 -24.99 -1.82
#